data_AF-A0A4R1N2N7-F1
#
_entry.id   AF-A0A4R1N2N7-F1
#
_cell.length_a   1.000
_cell.length_b   1.000
_cell.length_c   1.000
_cell.angle_alpha   90.00
_cell.angle_beta   90.00
_cell.angle_gamma   90.00
#
_symmetry.space_group_name_H-M   'P 1'
#
loop_
_entity.id
_entity.type
_entity.pdbx_description
1 polymer ?
#
loop_
_entity_poly.entity_id
_entity_poly.type
_entity_poly.pdbx_seq_one_letter_code
_entity_poly.pdbx_strand_id
1 'polypeptide(L)'
;MNQATRLRPLFHPGRLLVTLPALAALHTNGVPVISVMLRHIAGDWGVISDDDKKQNDLSIGTGLRLISLYHLPDGTRIIVITEWDRSSTTLEKLGEIATSGDAPSSSTPDRERPV
;
A
#
# COMPACT_ATOMS: atom_id res chain seq x y z
N MET A 1 -29.67 -19.44 7.99
CA MET A 1 -28.73 -20.05 7.02
C MET A 1 -27.76 -18.98 6.55
N ASN A 2 -26.49 -19.03 6.95
CA ASN A 2 -25.47 -18.13 6.40
C ASN A 2 -24.99 -18.73 5.08
N GLN A 3 -25.40 -18.14 3.96
CA GLN A 3 -24.85 -18.47 2.65
C GLN A 3 -23.36 -18.13 2.67
N ALA A 4 -22.50 -19.13 2.46
CA ALA A 4 -21.07 -18.90 2.32
C ALA A 4 -20.81 -18.25 0.95
N THR A 5 -20.56 -16.94 0.93
CA THR A 5 -20.13 -16.24 -0.29
C THR A 5 -18.78 -16.80 -0.74
N ARG A 6 -18.76 -17.51 -1.87
CA ARG A 6 -17.50 -17.97 -2.48
C ARG A 6 -16.85 -16.81 -3.21
N LEU A 7 -15.72 -16.34 -2.70
CA LEU A 7 -14.86 -15.42 -3.42
C LEU A 7 -14.26 -16.14 -4.64
N ARG A 8 -14.26 -15.48 -5.80
CA ARG A 8 -13.49 -15.89 -6.98
C ARG A 8 -12.28 -14.96 -7.11
N PRO A 9 -11.07 -15.41 -6.74
CA PRO A 9 -9.87 -14.61 -6.90
C PRO A 9 -9.66 -14.24 -8.37
N LEU A 10 -9.27 -12.99 -8.64
CA LEU A 10 -8.95 -12.53 -9.98
C LEU A 10 -7.61 -13.08 -10.50
N PHE A 11 -6.71 -13.45 -9.59
CA PHE A 11 -5.39 -14.00 -9.90
C PHE A 11 -4.91 -14.94 -8.79
N HIS A 12 -3.90 -15.76 -9.10
CA HIS A 12 -3.22 -16.58 -8.10
C HIS A 12 -2.23 -15.69 -7.30
N PRO A 13 -2.28 -15.70 -5.96
CA PRO A 13 -1.44 -14.80 -5.18
C PRO A 13 0.00 -15.29 -4.92
N GLY A 14 0.27 -16.58 -5.16
CA GLY A 14 1.55 -17.18 -4.82
C GLY A 14 1.80 -17.21 -3.31
N ARG A 15 3.09 -17.15 -2.93
CA ARG A 15 3.51 -17.19 -1.52
C ARG A 15 3.22 -15.87 -0.82
N LEU A 16 2.49 -15.93 0.28
CA LEU A 16 2.25 -14.78 1.16
C LEU A 16 3.48 -14.49 2.02
N LEU A 17 3.98 -13.26 1.93
CA LEU A 17 5.05 -12.71 2.75
C LEU A 17 4.52 -11.48 3.51
N VAL A 18 4.86 -11.35 4.78
CA VAL A 18 4.44 -10.22 5.61
C VAL A 18 5.64 -9.73 6.38
N THR A 19 5.98 -8.45 6.21
CA THR A 19 7.07 -7.84 6.97
C THR A 19 6.68 -7.65 8.43
N LEU A 20 7.66 -7.69 9.35
CA LEU A 20 7.39 -7.51 10.78
C LEU A 20 6.68 -6.18 11.09
N PRO A 21 7.05 -5.03 10.51
CA PRO A 21 6.32 -3.78 10.74
C PRO A 21 4.87 -3.80 10.25
N ALA A 22 4.60 -4.47 9.12
CA ALA A 22 3.23 -4.64 8.62
C ALA A 22 2.41 -5.53 9.55
N LEU A 23 2.97 -6.66 9.99
CA LEU A 23 2.32 -7.58 10.89
C LEU A 23 1.96 -6.91 12.22
N ALA A 24 2.91 -6.16 12.79
CA ALA A 24 2.69 -5.40 14.02
C ALA A 24 1.59 -4.34 13.86
N ALA A 25 1.60 -3.57 12.77
CA ALA A 25 0.59 -2.55 12.50
C ALA A 25 -0.81 -3.17 12.34
N LEU A 26 -0.93 -4.27 11.60
CA LEU A 26 -2.17 -5.01 11.40
C LEU A 26 -2.71 -5.56 12.72
N HIS A 27 -1.84 -6.14 13.54
CA HIS A 27 -2.19 -6.66 14.86
C HIS A 27 -2.70 -5.56 15.81
N THR A 28 -1.99 -4.44 15.92
CA THR A 28 -2.38 -3.29 16.77
C THR A 28 -3.74 -2.72 16.37
N ASN A 29 -4.05 -2.73 15.07
CA ASN A 29 -5.32 -2.25 14.54
C ASN A 29 -6.44 -3.31 14.52
N GLY A 30 -6.19 -4.53 14.99
CA GLY A 30 -7.16 -5.62 14.96
C GLY A 30 -7.57 -6.05 13.55
N VAL A 31 -6.73 -5.80 12.53
CA VAL A 31 -7.00 -6.13 11.14
C VAL A 31 -6.29 -7.44 10.78
N PRO A 32 -7.01 -8.53 10.43
CA PRO A 32 -6.38 -9.77 10.03
C PRO A 32 -5.62 -9.61 8.70
N VAL A 33 -4.41 -10.18 8.64
CA VAL A 33 -3.60 -10.28 7.40
C VAL A 33 -4.43 -10.85 6.25
N ILE A 34 -5.21 -11.90 6.52
CA ILE A 34 -6.03 -12.55 5.49
C ILE A 34 -7.10 -11.61 4.92
N SER A 35 -7.65 -10.68 5.71
CA SER A 35 -8.65 -9.73 5.23
C SER A 35 -8.06 -8.76 4.21
N VAL A 36 -6.84 -8.28 4.45
CA VAL A 36 -6.09 -7.44 3.49
C VAL A 36 -5.80 -8.22 2.21
N MET A 37 -5.39 -9.48 2.36
CA MET A 37 -5.09 -10.35 1.24
C MET A 37 -6.33 -10.65 0.38
N LEU A 38 -7.48 -10.94 1.01
CA LEU A 38 -8.73 -11.22 0.31
C LEU A 38 -9.22 -10.02 -0.49
N ARG A 39 -9.03 -8.79 0.02
CA ARG A 39 -9.32 -7.56 -0.72
C ARG A 39 -8.46 -7.46 -1.99
N HIS A 40 -7.15 -7.68 -1.86
CA HIS A 40 -6.22 -7.59 -2.97
C HIS A 40 -6.54 -8.57 -4.10
N ILE A 41 -6.78 -9.84 -3.77
CA ILE A 41 -7.10 -10.86 -4.78
C ILE A 41 -8.50 -10.71 -5.39
N ALA A 42 -9.40 -9.99 -4.72
CA ALA A 42 -10.73 -9.67 -5.23
C ALA A 42 -10.73 -8.42 -6.13
N GLY A 43 -9.59 -7.75 -6.31
CA GLY A 43 -9.47 -6.52 -7.10
C GLY A 43 -9.89 -5.26 -6.35
N ASP A 44 -10.06 -5.31 -5.03
CA ASP A 44 -10.15 -4.10 -4.23
C ASP A 44 -8.74 -3.53 -4.05
N TRP A 45 -8.35 -2.63 -4.94
CA TRP A 45 -7.02 -2.03 -4.97
C TRP A 45 -6.77 -0.99 -3.87
N GLY A 46 -7.80 -0.67 -3.08
CA GLY A 46 -7.72 0.30 -1.99
C GLY A 46 -7.54 1.75 -2.48
N VAL A 47 -6.68 2.49 -1.79
CA VAL A 47 -6.49 3.94 -1.91
C VAL A 47 -5.32 4.25 -2.85
N ILE A 48 -5.48 3.92 -4.13
CA ILE A 48 -4.59 4.32 -5.22
C ILE A 48 -5.36 5.11 -6.28
N SER A 49 -4.67 5.76 -7.22
CA SER A 49 -5.32 6.53 -8.28
C SER A 49 -6.17 5.62 -9.18
N ASP A 50 -7.20 6.16 -9.82
CA ASP A 50 -8.05 5.36 -10.71
C ASP A 50 -7.30 4.84 -11.94
N ASP A 51 -6.24 5.53 -12.38
CA ASP A 51 -5.39 5.05 -13.45
C ASP A 51 -4.50 3.89 -12.98
N ASP A 52 -4.01 3.90 -11.73
CA ASP A 52 -3.30 2.76 -11.15
C ASP A 52 -4.22 1.55 -10.98
N LYS A 53 -5.50 1.76 -10.62
CA LYS A 53 -6.51 0.69 -10.56
C LYS A 53 -6.70 0.03 -11.92
N LYS A 54 -6.93 0.83 -12.97
CA LYS A 54 -7.04 0.32 -14.35
C LYS A 54 -5.76 -0.40 -14.77
N GLN A 55 -4.61 0.14 -14.39
CA GLN A 55 -3.32 -0.48 -14.71
C GLN A 55 -3.18 -1.84 -14.02
N ASN A 56 -3.61 -2.00 -12.76
CA ASN A 56 -3.67 -3.32 -12.12
C ASN A 56 -4.59 -4.27 -12.89
N ASP A 57 -5.78 -3.83 -13.26
CA ASP A 57 -6.75 -4.66 -13.99
C ASP A 57 -6.16 -5.18 -15.32
N LEU A 58 -5.46 -4.32 -16.06
CA LEU A 58 -4.72 -4.71 -17.27
C LEU A 58 -3.55 -5.66 -16.95
N SER A 59 -2.82 -5.37 -15.86
CA SER A 59 -1.64 -6.10 -15.42
C SER A 59 -1.93 -7.54 -15.01
N ILE A 60 -3.17 -7.86 -14.64
CA ILE A 60 -3.61 -9.25 -14.38
C ILE A 60 -3.40 -10.11 -15.63
N GLY A 61 -3.81 -9.63 -16.80
CA GLY A 61 -3.71 -10.37 -18.06
C GLY A 61 -2.36 -10.26 -18.75
N THR A 62 -1.64 -9.15 -18.56
CA THR A 62 -0.35 -8.90 -19.22
C THR A 62 0.87 -9.38 -18.45
N GLY A 63 0.68 -9.85 -17.20
CA GLY A 63 1.78 -10.39 -16.39
C GLY A 63 2.71 -9.31 -15.85
N LEU A 64 2.16 -8.18 -15.40
CA LEU A 64 2.90 -7.13 -14.69
C LEU A 64 2.59 -7.18 -13.19
N ARG A 65 3.44 -6.53 -12.38
CA ARG A 65 3.27 -6.43 -10.92
C ARG A 65 1.96 -5.72 -10.57
N LEU A 66 1.30 -6.19 -9.51
CA LEU A 66 0.08 -5.59 -8.97
C LEU A 66 0.38 -4.87 -7.66
N ILE A 67 -0.25 -3.73 -7.44
CA ILE A 67 -0.03 -2.93 -6.23
C ILE A 67 -1.37 -2.51 -5.61
N SER A 68 -1.52 -2.64 -4.31
CA SER A 68 -2.64 -2.06 -3.56
C SER A 68 -2.16 -1.30 -2.34
N LEU A 69 -2.96 -0.33 -1.91
CA LEU A 69 -2.67 0.47 -0.72
C LEU A 69 -3.90 0.52 0.17
N TYR A 70 -3.75 0.14 1.44
CA TYR A 70 -4.84 0.17 2.42
C TYR A 70 -4.47 1.04 3.61
N HIS A 71 -5.45 1.78 4.11
CA HIS A 71 -5.35 2.50 5.37
C HIS A 71 -5.94 1.65 6.50
N LEU A 72 -5.20 1.55 7.59
CA LEU A 72 -5.68 1.01 8.86
C LEU A 72 -6.46 2.10 9.63
N PRO A 73 -7.27 1.74 10.65
CA PRO A 73 -7.99 2.70 11.48
C PRO A 73 -7.15 3.84 12.06
N ASP A 74 -5.89 3.57 12.42
CA ASP A 74 -4.94 4.58 12.93
C ASP A 74 -4.28 5.45 11.83
N GLY A 75 -4.65 5.27 10.56
CA GLY A 75 -4.04 5.95 9.42
C GLY A 75 -2.76 5.30 8.89
N THR A 76 -2.24 4.25 9.54
CA THR A 76 -1.10 3.48 9.03
C THR A 76 -1.43 2.91 7.67
N ARG A 77 -0.45 2.96 6.76
CA ARG A 77 -0.59 2.52 5.38
C ARG A 77 0.06 1.15 5.18
N ILE A 78 -0.69 0.21 4.62
CA ILE A 78 -0.20 -1.12 4.22
C ILE A 78 -0.20 -1.18 2.71
N ILE A 79 0.99 -1.35 2.12
CA ILE A 79 1.15 -1.64 0.69
C ILE A 79 1.17 -3.15 0.48
N VAL A 80 0.50 -3.60 -0.56
CA VAL A 80 0.45 -5.01 -0.97
C VAL A 80 0.97 -5.10 -2.39
N ILE A 81 1.95 -5.95 -2.61
CA ILE A 81 2.62 -6.09 -3.89
C ILE A 81 2.58 -7.55 -4.31
N THR A 82 1.97 -7.85 -5.46
CA THR A 82 2.06 -9.18 -6.08
C THR A 82 3.03 -9.12 -7.25
N GLU A 83 4.05 -9.98 -7.22
CA GLU A 83 5.07 -10.04 -8.26
C GLU A 83 4.49 -10.36 -9.64
N TRP A 84 5.18 -9.90 -10.69
CA TRP A 84 4.73 -9.99 -12.08
C TRP A 84 4.46 -11.44 -12.53
N ASP A 85 5.25 -12.38 -12.02
CA ASP A 85 5.12 -13.82 -12.27
C ASP A 85 4.15 -14.53 -11.30
N ARG A 86 3.49 -13.77 -10.42
CA ARG A 86 2.57 -14.27 -9.39
C ARG A 86 3.21 -15.27 -8.43
N SER A 87 4.54 -15.24 -8.27
CA SER A 87 5.28 -16.14 -7.36
C SER A 87 5.04 -15.81 -5.89
N SER A 88 4.83 -14.53 -5.57
CA SER A 88 4.64 -14.06 -4.20
C SER A 88 3.80 -12.79 -4.12
N THR A 89 3.14 -12.63 -2.97
CA THR A 89 2.47 -11.41 -2.54
C THR A 89 3.07 -10.96 -1.22
N THR A 90 3.57 -9.73 -1.16
CA THR A 90 4.20 -9.15 0.04
C THR A 90 3.34 -8.03 0.62
N LEU A 91 3.14 -8.06 1.93
CA LEU A 91 2.51 -6.99 2.71
C LEU A 91 3.57 -6.21 3.48
N GLU A 92 3.62 -4.90 3.25
CA GLU A 92 4.60 -4.00 3.85
C GLU A 92 3.92 -2.79 4.49
N LYS A 93 4.48 -2.32 5.60
CA LYS A 93 4.08 -1.04 6.19
C LYS A 93 4.75 0.05 5.35
N LEU A 94 3.97 0.90 4.72
CA LEU A 94 4.51 2.04 4.00
C LEU A 94 4.97 3.09 5.02
N GLY A 95 6.25 3.47 4.93
CA GLY A 95 6.85 4.49 5.80
C GLY A 95 6.16 5.85 5.65
N GLU A 96 6.34 6.70 6.65
CA GLU A 96 6.02 8.12 6.53
C GLU A 96 7.04 8.73 5.57
N ILE A 97 6.55 9.29 4.46
CA ILE A 97 7.35 10.29 3.76
C ILE A 97 7.27 11.48 4.70
N ALA A 98 8.38 11.85 5.33
CA ALA A 98 8.47 13.15 5.98
C ALA A 98 8.14 14.18 4.91
N THR A 99 6.91 14.69 4.91
CA THR A 99 6.61 15.91 4.16
C THR A 99 7.46 16.98 4.81
N SER A 100 8.62 17.27 4.20
CA SER A 100 9.45 18.41 4.54
C SER A 100 8.68 19.68 4.20
N GLY A 101 7.70 20.00 5.05
CA GLY A 101 6.98 21.26 5.09
C GLY A 101 7.59 22.12 6.19
N ASP A 102 8.85 22.49 6.04
CA ASP A 102 9.45 23.63 6.72
C ASP A 102 10.54 24.17 5.78
N ALA A 103 10.13 25.12 4.94
CA ALA A 103 11.08 25.98 4.24
C ALA A 103 11.66 26.96 5.29
N PRO A 104 12.99 27.05 5.47
CA PRO A 104 13.53 28.10 6.32
C PRO A 104 13.23 29.45 5.68
N SER A 105 12.52 30.31 6.41
CA SER A 105 12.33 31.70 6.06
C SER A 105 13.70 32.35 5.83
N SER A 106 13.99 32.75 4.60
CA SER A 106 15.19 33.50 4.27
C SER A 106 15.06 34.93 4.83
N SER A 107 15.42 35.12 6.10
CA SER A 107 15.79 36.44 6.60
C SER A 107 17.24 36.71 6.19
N THR A 108 17.43 37.41 5.08
CA THR A 108 18.71 38.02 4.70
C THR A 108 19.16 38.97 5.80
N PRO A 109 20.35 38.81 6.41
CA PRO A 109 20.91 39.83 7.27
C PRO A 109 21.53 40.93 6.39
N ASP A 110 21.09 42.15 6.65
CA ASP A 110 21.60 43.40 6.09
C ASP A 110 23.10 43.50 6.37
N ARG A 111 23.92 43.64 5.32
CA ARG A 111 25.38 43.74 5.44
C ARG A 111 25.78 45.18 5.17
N GLU A 112 25.71 46.00 6.21
CA GLU A 112 26.32 47.33 6.21
C GLU A 112 27.82 47.22 5.89
N ARG A 113 28.25 47.92 4.84
CA ARG A 113 29.66 48.14 4.49
C ARG A 113 30.19 49.35 5.27
N PRO A 114 31.34 49.26 5.95
CA PRO A 114 32.04 50.46 6.36
C PRO A 114 32.88 51.04 5.22
N VAL A 115 32.98 52.38 5.24
CA VAL A 115 33.83 53.25 4.41
C VAL A 115 35.28 53.26 4.88
#